data_AF-A0A1I0CNV9-F1
#
_entry.id   AF-A0A1I0CNV9-F1
#
_cell.length_a   1.000
_cell.length_b   1.000
_cell.length_c   1.000
_cell.angle_alpha   90.00
_cell.angle_beta   90.00
_cell.angle_gamma   90.00
#
_symmetry.space_group_name_H-M   'P 1'
#
loop_
_entity.id
_entity.type
_entity.pdbx_description
1 polymer ?
#
loop_
_entity_poly.entity_id
_entity_poly.type
_entity_poly.pdbx_seq_one_letter_code
_entity_poly.pdbx_strand_id
1 'polypeptide(L)' 'MFNKNGKLYKELNLQNVIDELDDEKLIELLVANPMLVKRPIVTNFKDLVLVGFKEQEYIEVFKQD' A
#
# COMPACT_ATOMS: atom_id res chain seq x y z
N MET A 1 -2.67 2.02 -0.04
CA MET A 1 -1.55 1.52 0.80
C MET A 1 -1.79 0.14 1.41
N PHE A 2 -3.01 -0.21 1.83
CA PHE A 2 -3.26 -1.48 2.52
C PHE A 2 -3.36 -2.72 1.60
N ASN A 3 -2.86 -3.85 2.08
CA ASN A 3 -3.02 -5.19 1.53
C ASN A 3 -4.40 -5.76 1.90
N LYS A 4 -5.46 -5.26 1.25
CA LYS A 4 -6.86 -5.63 1.53
C LYS A 4 -7.16 -7.13 1.36
N ASN A 5 -6.38 -7.83 0.54
CA ASN A 5 -6.55 -9.27 0.33
C ASN A 5 -5.78 -10.13 1.36
N GLY A 6 -4.90 -9.49 2.15
CA GLY A 6 -4.04 -10.16 3.12
C GLY A 6 -4.82 -10.77 4.28
N LYS A 7 -4.28 -11.87 4.82
CA LYS A 7 -4.85 -12.58 5.97
C LYS A 7 -5.07 -11.64 7.17
N LEU A 8 -4.05 -10.87 7.53
CA LEU A 8 -4.12 -9.95 8.67
C LEU A 8 -5.19 -8.86 8.52
N TYR A 9 -5.41 -8.36 7.29
CA TYR A 9 -6.46 -7.36 7.03
C TYR A 9 -7.85 -7.91 7.34
N LYS A 10 -8.09 -9.17 6.95
CA LYS A 10 -9.35 -9.89 7.19
C LYS A 10 -9.51 -10.28 8.66
N GLU A 11 -8.45 -10.77 9.30
CA GLU A 11 -8.46 -11.15 10.73
C GLU A 11 -8.78 -9.97 11.65
N LEU A 12 -8.28 -8.79 11.32
CA LEU A 12 -8.56 -7.55 12.05
C LEU A 12 -9.89 -6.88 11.66
N ASN A 13 -10.65 -7.45 10.71
CA ASN A 13 -11.90 -6.89 10.18
C ASN A 13 -11.78 -5.43 9.71
N LEU A 14 -10.63 -5.06 9.15
CA LEU A 14 -10.34 -3.66 8.82
C LEU A 14 -11.29 -3.09 7.76
N GLN A 15 -11.92 -3.92 6.92
CA GLN A 15 -12.92 -3.45 5.95
C GLN A 15 -14.10 -2.69 6.57
N ASN A 16 -14.37 -2.90 7.87
CA ASN A 16 -15.50 -2.27 8.56
C ASN A 16 -15.14 -0.94 9.22
N VAL A 17 -13.85 -0.68 9.48
CA VAL A 17 -13.41 0.44 10.32
C VAL A 17 -12.40 1.35 9.63
N ILE A 18 -11.76 0.89 8.54
CA ILE A 18 -10.64 1.61 7.92
C ILE A 18 -11.02 2.99 7.39
N ASP A 19 -12.28 3.17 6.96
CA ASP A 19 -12.78 4.43 6.42
C ASP A 19 -13.20 5.41 7.55
N GLU A 20 -13.22 4.97 8.81
CA GLU A 20 -13.50 5.78 9.99
C GLU A 20 -12.22 6.32 10.66
N LEU A 21 -11.06 5.76 10.32
CA LEU A 21 -9.77 6.13 10.88
C LEU A 21 -9.18 7.34 10.13
N ASP A 22 -8.55 8.25 10.88
CA ASP A 22 -7.75 9.33 10.29
C ASP A 22 -6.39 8.84 9.78
N ASP A 23 -5.72 9.70 9.02
CA ASP A 23 -4.43 9.38 8.40
C ASP A 23 -3.35 9.03 9.42
N GLU A 24 -3.30 9.72 10.57
CA GLU A 24 -2.35 9.43 11.64
C GLU A 24 -2.53 7.99 12.16
N LYS A 25 -3.78 7.58 12.40
CA LYS A 25 -4.07 6.24 12.88
C LYS A 25 -3.82 5.16 11.84
N LEU A 26 -4.11 5.45 10.58
CA LEU A 26 -3.78 4.56 9.46
C LEU A 26 -2.27 4.36 9.32
N ILE A 27 -1.47 5.41 9.52
CA ILE A 27 0.01 5.33 9.50
C ILE A 27 0.51 4.49 10.67
N GLU A 28 0.06 4.76 11.90
CA GLU A 28 0.42 3.97 13.08
C GLU A 28 0.14 2.47 12.86
N LEU A 29 -1.03 2.16 12.28
CA LEU A 29 -1.45 0.79 12.00
C LEU A 29 -0.51 0.09 11.00
N LEU A 30 -0.08 0.80 9.95
CA LEU A 30 0.87 0.28 8.95
C LEU A 30 2.28 0.09 9.54
N VAL A 31 2.75 1.01 10.39
CA VAL A 31 4.05 0.92 11.08
C VAL A 31 4.05 -0.27 12.03
N ALA A 32 2.99 -0.43 12.83
CA ALA A 32 2.86 -1.55 13.77
C ALA A 32 2.71 -2.91 13.05
N ASN A 33 2.13 -2.93 11.86
CA ASN A 33 1.85 -4.17 11.12
C ASN A 33 2.32 -4.09 9.66
N PRO A 34 3.63 -4.29 9.38
CA PRO A 34 4.16 -4.20 8.01
C PRO A 34 3.50 -5.15 7.01
N MET A 35 2.88 -6.24 7.48
CA MET A 35 2.11 -7.17 6.63
C MET A 35 0.87 -6.53 5.99
N LEU A 36 0.34 -5.47 6.60
CA LEU A 36 -0.78 -4.69 6.06
C LEU A 36 -0.35 -3.81 4.89
N VAL A 37 0.94 -3.59 4.64
CA VAL A 37 1.41 -2.78 3.52
C VAL A 37 1.29 -3.56 2.21
N LYS A 38 0.66 -2.95 1.20
CA LYS A 38 0.59 -3.47 -0.18
C LYS A 38 1.99 -3.41 -0.79
N ARG A 39 2.38 -4.51 -1.45
CA ARG A 39 3.72 -4.73 -2.00
C ARG A 39 3.62 -5.18 -3.46
N PRO A 40 4.64 -4.94 -4.31
CA PRO A 40 5.84 -4.11 -4.05
C PRO A 40 5.54 -2.61 -3.88
N ILE A 41 6.47 -1.85 -3.32
CA ILE A 41 6.49 -0.38 -3.37
C ILE A 41 7.77 0.01 -4.08
N VAL A 42 7.66 0.81 -5.13
CA VAL A 42 8.80 1.35 -5.89
C VAL A 42 8.74 2.86 -5.79
N THR A 43 9.86 3.49 -5.42
CA THR A 43 9.93 4.95 -5.31
C THR A 43 11.34 5.45 -5.61
N ASN A 44 11.44 6.66 -6.15
CA ASN A 44 12.69 7.41 -6.27
C ASN A 44 12.96 8.31 -5.04
N PHE A 45 12.16 8.19 -3.97
CA PHE A 45 12.18 9.04 -2.78
C PHE A 45 11.95 10.54 -3.03
N LYS A 46 11.32 10.89 -4.16
CA LYS A 46 10.92 12.26 -4.50
C LYS A 46 9.42 12.29 -4.83
N ASP A 47 9.09 12.17 -6.11
CA ASP A 47 7.78 12.37 -6.70
C ASP A 47 7.17 11.07 -7.27
N LEU A 48 8.00 10.05 -7.52
CA LEU A 48 7.54 8.77 -8.02
C LEU A 48 7.25 7.81 -6.87
N VAL A 49 6.01 7.30 -6.81
CA VAL A 49 5.62 6.19 -5.93
C VAL A 49 4.68 5.26 -6.68
N LEU A 50 5.10 4.01 -6.91
CA LEU A 50 4.26 2.93 -7.44
C LEU A 50 3.90 1.98 -6.29
N VAL A 51 2.61 1.65 -6.16
CA VAL A 51 2.09 0.79 -5.08
C VAL A 51 1.40 -0.44 -5.65
N GLY A 52 2.03 -1.61 -5.45
CA GLY A 52 1.68 -2.84 -6.12
C GLY A 52 2.32 -2.93 -7.51
N PHE A 53 2.01 -4.03 -8.21
CA PHE A 53 2.39 -4.19 -9.60
C PHE A 53 1.20 -3.85 -10.50
N LYS A 54 1.41 -2.93 -11.43
CA LYS A 54 0.49 -2.59 -12.51
C LYS A 54 1.35 -2.41 -13.76
N GLU A 55 1.18 -3.31 -14.71
CA GLU A 55 2.06 -3.40 -15.88
C GLU A 55 2.20 -2.08 -16.64
N GLN A 56 1.09 -1.39 -16.91
CA GLN A 56 1.10 -0.13 -17.65
C GLN A 56 1.91 0.96 -16.92
N GLU A 57 1.73 1.13 -15.60
CA GLU A 57 2.49 2.11 -14.81
C GLU A 57 3.99 1.78 -14.80
N TYR A 58 4.33 0.49 -14.77
CA TYR A 58 5.73 0.05 -14.81
C TYR A 58 6.35 0.28 -16.19
N ILE A 59 5.61 0.01 -17.27
CA ILE A 59 6.09 0.29 -18.64
C ILE A 59 6.35 1.78 -18.78
N GLU A 60 5.43 2.66 -18.36
CA GLU A 60 5.61 4.12 -18.44
C GLU A 60 6.88 4.61 -17.72
N VAL A 61 7.19 4.02 -16.56
CA VAL A 61 8.33 4.42 -15.72
C VAL A 61 9.65 3.79 -16.15
N PHE A 62 9.65 2.53 -16.59
CA PHE A 62 10.84 1.75 -16.87
C PHE A 62 11.13 1.54 -18.36
N LYS A 63 10.35 2.15 -19.26
CA LYS A 63 10.62 2.10 -20.69
C LYS A 63 12.06 2.56 -20.94
N GLN A 64 12.85 1.71 -21.58
CA GLN A 64 14.15 2.08 -22.13
C GLN A 64 13.96 2.35 -23.62
N ASP A 65 14.57 3.43 -24.10
CA ASP A 65 14.65 3.77 -25.53
C ASP A 65 15.53 2.76 -26.30
#